data_AF-A0A0W0X0Y7-F1
#
_entry.id   AF-A0A0W0X0Y7-F1
#
_cell.length_a   1.000
_cell.length_b   1.000
_cell.length_c   1.000
_cell.angle_alpha   90.00
_cell.angle_beta   90.00
_cell.angle_gamma   90.00
#
_symmetry.space_group_name_H-M   'P 1'
#
loop_
_entity.id
_entity.type
_entity.pdbx_description
1 polymer ?
#
loop_
_entity_poly.entity_id
_entity_poly.type
_entity_poly.pdbx_seq_one_letter_code
_entity_poly.pdbx_strand_id
1 'polypeptide(L)'
;MGFIDLDTLSGQSVLHKLLHYFKEHADLKKGFHITVPEVLPAETQRGETCKLKALADSMQHAAYKARVTRPPLYKDRRYSGPSLRQLAKANGSAIGEVYSLEMLLAICRDAGFSATTYAPFNEDEYILQISQLVDKNLAPVVFYDLDRTPGERYGFPRIGDGSNEHGATVVAYYKTESDETRFIVTMWGRYYDFDGMELALSACHSLVERRTPETFVKRMDTLVGKTCWMLNEGKFSPAYLRTAPEMKPSDTPLKGKIVVITGPQAMLAASHSRFFPVMGETTQPAADTSILKPGEGRTFSSFTSPGVV
;
A
#
# COMPACT_ATOMS: atom_id res chain seq x y z
N MET A 1 -20.37 13.57 10.43
CA MET A 1 -18.95 13.56 10.88
C MET A 1 -18.08 13.30 9.66
N GLY A 2 -17.03 14.12 9.45
CA GLY A 2 -16.10 14.01 8.31
C GLY A 2 -14.83 13.23 8.65
N PHE A 3 -13.76 13.40 7.86
CA PHE A 3 -12.43 12.88 8.21
C PHE A 3 -11.94 13.47 9.55
N ILE A 4 -11.06 12.76 10.25
CA ILE A 4 -10.45 13.25 11.49
C ILE A 4 -9.42 14.32 11.11
N ASP A 5 -9.73 15.58 11.44
CA ASP A 5 -8.81 16.69 11.22
C ASP A 5 -7.70 16.67 12.28
N LEU A 6 -6.62 15.95 11.96
CA LEU A 6 -5.46 15.83 12.83
C LEU A 6 -4.83 17.19 13.17
N ASP A 7 -5.01 18.23 12.36
CA ASP A 7 -4.38 19.55 12.63
C ASP A 7 -5.10 20.31 13.74
N THR A 8 -6.37 19.97 14.01
CA THR A 8 -7.13 20.51 15.14
C THR A 8 -6.86 19.81 16.48
N LEU A 9 -6.21 18.65 16.44
CA LEU A 9 -5.98 17.81 17.61
C LEU A 9 -4.63 18.11 18.27
N SER A 10 -4.64 18.15 19.60
CA SER A 10 -3.43 18.35 20.41
C SER A 10 -2.52 17.13 20.36
N GLY A 11 -1.22 17.34 20.11
CA GLY A 11 -0.21 16.27 20.14
C GLY A 11 0.90 16.45 19.10
N GLN A 12 2.08 15.89 19.39
CA GLN A 12 3.26 16.02 18.51
C GLN A 12 3.37 14.93 17.44
N SER A 13 2.72 13.78 17.65
CA SER A 13 2.71 12.66 16.70
C SER A 13 1.26 12.28 16.34
N VAL A 14 1.08 11.57 15.24
CA VAL A 14 -0.25 11.08 14.82
C VAL A 14 -0.88 10.21 15.91
N LEU A 15 -0.08 9.37 16.58
CA LEU A 15 -0.55 8.58 17.71
C LEU A 15 -1.09 9.46 18.84
N HIS A 16 -0.36 10.51 19.27
CA HIS A 16 -0.84 11.39 20.33
C HIS A 16 -2.15 12.09 19.96
N LYS A 17 -2.26 12.56 18.71
CA LYS A 17 -3.46 13.20 18.19
C LYS A 17 -4.66 12.24 18.20
N LEU A 18 -4.48 11.01 17.73
CA LEU A 18 -5.54 10.01 17.78
C LEU A 18 -5.90 9.61 19.21
N LEU A 19 -4.93 9.47 20.11
CA LEU A 19 -5.22 9.25 21.54
C LEU A 19 -6.04 10.39 22.15
N HIS A 20 -5.82 11.63 21.74
CA HIS A 20 -6.67 12.75 22.16
C HIS A 20 -8.10 12.59 21.63
N TYR A 21 -8.25 12.31 20.34
CA TYR A 21 -9.55 12.04 19.73
C TYR A 21 -10.31 10.93 20.48
N PHE A 22 -9.64 9.83 20.81
CA PHE A 22 -10.28 8.71 21.50
C PHE A 22 -10.71 9.03 22.94
N LYS A 23 -10.07 9.97 23.64
CA LYS A 23 -10.54 10.38 24.97
C LYS A 23 -11.93 11.03 24.94
N GLU A 24 -12.31 11.62 23.81
CA GLU A 24 -13.59 12.29 23.64
C GLU A 24 -14.68 11.37 23.06
N HIS A 25 -14.29 10.26 22.45
CA HIS A 25 -15.21 9.42 21.66
C HIS A 25 -15.26 7.95 22.08
N ALA A 26 -14.23 7.40 22.72
CA ALA A 26 -14.13 5.99 23.05
C ALA A 26 -14.48 5.71 24.52
N ASP A 27 -15.22 4.63 24.76
CA ASP A 27 -15.29 4.01 26.07
C ASP A 27 -14.07 3.10 26.26
N LEU A 28 -13.00 3.67 26.82
CA LEU A 28 -11.74 2.98 27.07
C LEU A 28 -11.87 1.77 28.01
N LYS A 29 -12.99 1.62 28.74
CA LYS A 29 -13.24 0.47 29.62
C LYS A 29 -13.87 -0.71 28.88
N LYS A 30 -14.57 -0.47 27.77
CA LYS A 30 -15.29 -1.51 27.01
C LYS A 30 -14.47 -2.19 25.94
N GLY A 31 -13.51 -1.48 25.35
CA GLY A 31 -12.62 -2.04 24.35
C GLY A 31 -11.98 -0.97 23.49
N PHE A 32 -10.66 -0.99 23.43
CA PHE A 32 -9.88 -0.02 22.69
C PHE A 32 -8.55 -0.65 22.28
N HIS A 33 -8.27 -0.67 20.99
CA HIS A 33 -6.97 -1.11 20.48
C HIS A 33 -6.50 -0.20 19.34
N ILE A 34 -5.30 0.35 19.52
CA ILE A 34 -4.53 0.92 18.43
C ILE A 34 -3.41 -0.07 18.12
N THR A 35 -3.29 -0.47 16.87
CA THR A 35 -2.14 -1.19 16.29
C THR A 35 -0.85 -0.39 16.63
N VAL A 36 -0.15 -0.80 17.70
CA VAL A 36 0.92 -0.11 18.46
C VAL A 36 2.24 0.03 17.65
N PRO A 37 3.08 1.12 17.70
CA PRO A 37 3.03 2.42 18.40
C PRO A 37 3.19 3.66 17.46
N GLU A 38 3.18 3.47 16.14
CA GLU A 38 3.37 4.55 15.17
C GLU A 38 2.27 4.42 14.13
N VAL A 39 1.20 5.19 14.32
CA VAL A 39 0.24 5.40 13.23
C VAL A 39 1.00 6.14 12.13
N LEU A 40 1.42 5.38 11.10
CA LEU A 40 2.25 5.87 10.02
C LEU A 40 1.43 6.81 9.13
N PRO A 41 1.99 7.93 8.64
CA PRO A 41 1.25 8.87 7.81
C PRO A 41 0.52 8.17 6.66
N ALA A 42 -0.78 8.44 6.55
CA ALA A 42 -1.59 7.85 5.48
C ALA A 42 -1.01 8.25 4.11
N GLU A 43 -0.77 7.28 3.24
CA GLU A 43 -0.18 7.58 1.94
C GLU A 43 -1.17 8.32 1.03
N THR A 44 -0.71 9.38 0.35
CA THR A 44 -1.55 10.13 -0.58
C THR A 44 -1.80 9.33 -1.86
N GLN A 45 -3.06 9.00 -2.11
CA GLN A 45 -3.54 8.43 -3.37
C GLN A 45 -3.54 9.48 -4.50
N ARG A 46 -3.42 9.02 -5.75
CA ARG A 46 -3.60 9.79 -6.98
C ARG A 46 -4.51 9.02 -7.91
N GLY A 47 -5.64 9.61 -8.30
CA GLY A 47 -6.58 8.98 -9.24
C GLY A 47 -7.18 7.67 -8.69
N GLU A 48 -7.61 6.77 -9.58
CA GLU A 48 -8.34 5.54 -9.23
C GLU A 48 -7.44 4.38 -8.78
N THR A 49 -6.62 4.59 -7.74
CA THR A 49 -5.69 3.57 -7.21
C THR A 49 -5.89 3.29 -5.70
N CYS A 50 -7.13 3.38 -5.21
CA CYS A 50 -7.45 3.26 -3.78
C CYS A 50 -7.01 1.95 -3.13
N LYS A 51 -7.31 0.82 -3.77
CA LYS A 51 -6.94 -0.52 -3.27
C LYS A 51 -5.43 -0.74 -3.25
N LEU A 52 -4.72 -0.15 -4.21
CA LEU A 52 -3.26 -0.19 -4.25
C LEU A 52 -2.64 0.68 -3.14
N LYS A 53 -3.26 1.83 -2.82
CA LYS A 53 -2.89 2.65 -1.66
C LYS A 53 -3.14 1.89 -0.37
N ALA A 54 -4.30 1.26 -0.21
CA ALA A 54 -4.61 0.48 0.99
C ALA A 54 -3.60 -0.68 1.18
N LEU A 55 -3.28 -1.39 0.09
CA LEU A 55 -2.20 -2.38 0.09
C LEU A 55 -0.87 -1.77 0.54
N ALA A 56 -0.52 -0.59 0.04
CA ALA A 56 0.71 0.12 0.38
C ALA A 56 0.79 0.47 1.87
N ASP A 57 -0.29 0.94 2.50
CA ASP A 57 -0.30 1.22 3.93
C ASP A 57 -0.17 -0.06 4.76
N SER A 58 -0.89 -1.12 4.37
CA SER A 58 -0.79 -2.42 5.06
C SER A 58 0.62 -3.02 4.96
N MET A 59 1.24 -2.94 3.78
CA MET A 59 2.66 -3.28 3.59
C MET A 59 3.59 -2.39 4.39
N GLN A 60 3.31 -1.09 4.48
CA GLN A 60 4.14 -0.16 5.24
C GLN A 60 4.18 -0.56 6.72
N HIS A 61 3.04 -0.95 7.27
CA HIS A 61 2.95 -1.47 8.65
C HIS A 61 3.78 -2.74 8.83
N ALA A 62 3.62 -3.71 7.91
CA ALA A 62 4.38 -4.96 7.94
C ALA A 62 5.90 -4.74 7.76
N ALA A 63 6.29 -3.83 6.86
CA ALA A 63 7.67 -3.50 6.56
C ALA A 63 8.35 -2.80 7.73
N TYR A 64 7.65 -1.86 8.39
CA TYR A 64 8.13 -1.19 9.59
C TYR A 64 8.42 -2.20 10.71
N LYS A 65 7.48 -3.13 10.99
CA LYS A 65 7.64 -4.18 12.00
C LYS A 65 8.84 -5.09 11.71
N ALA A 66 9.07 -5.39 10.44
CA ALA A 66 10.20 -6.22 10.00
C ALA A 66 11.51 -5.43 9.76
N ARG A 67 11.51 -4.10 9.94
CA ARG A 67 12.63 -3.19 9.64
C ARG A 67 13.15 -3.33 8.22
N VAL A 68 12.25 -3.50 7.26
CA VAL A 68 12.54 -3.53 5.83
C VAL A 68 11.84 -2.39 5.11
N THR A 69 12.23 -2.13 3.87
CA THR A 69 11.55 -1.17 3.00
C THR A 69 10.58 -1.89 2.08
N ARG A 70 9.36 -1.36 1.93
CA ARG A 70 8.47 -1.75 0.82
C ARG A 70 8.75 -0.92 -0.44
N PRO A 71 8.31 -1.37 -1.62
CA PRO A 71 8.25 -0.52 -2.80
C PRO A 71 7.34 0.72 -2.58
N PRO A 72 7.68 1.88 -3.16
CA PRO A 72 6.83 3.06 -3.09
C PRO A 72 5.56 2.88 -3.93
N LEU A 73 4.45 3.55 -3.58
CA LEU A 73 3.20 3.46 -4.34
C LEU A 73 3.39 3.94 -5.80
N TYR A 74 4.04 5.09 -5.95
CA TYR A 74 4.41 5.70 -7.23
C TYR A 74 5.93 5.71 -7.42
N LYS A 75 6.40 5.85 -8.67
CA LYS A 75 7.84 5.87 -8.96
C LYS A 75 8.53 7.01 -8.18
N ASP A 76 9.51 6.63 -7.39
CA ASP A 76 10.44 7.53 -6.71
C ASP A 76 11.82 7.38 -7.39
N ARG A 77 12.50 8.51 -7.64
CA ARG A 77 13.85 8.52 -8.22
C ARG A 77 14.89 7.93 -7.28
N ARG A 78 14.63 7.95 -5.97
CA ARG A 78 15.50 7.41 -4.92
C ARG A 78 15.36 5.89 -4.78
N TYR A 79 14.32 5.30 -5.37
CA TYR A 79 14.08 3.86 -5.33
C TYR A 79 14.40 3.22 -6.70
N SER A 80 15.40 2.34 -6.70
CA SER A 80 15.89 1.67 -7.91
C SER A 80 14.88 0.67 -8.50
N GLY A 81 14.08 0.02 -7.65
CA GLY A 81 13.09 -0.97 -8.06
C GLY A 81 11.80 -0.40 -8.70
N PRO A 82 10.86 -1.29 -9.05
CA PRO A 82 9.54 -0.91 -9.53
C PRO A 82 8.68 -0.32 -8.40
N SER A 83 7.80 0.63 -8.71
CA SER A 83 6.76 1.06 -7.78
C SER A 83 5.60 0.04 -7.73
N LEU A 84 4.78 0.06 -6.68
CA LEU A 84 3.58 -0.79 -6.61
C LEU A 84 2.66 -0.57 -7.82
N ARG A 85 2.54 0.67 -8.31
CA ARG A 85 1.80 0.96 -9.55
C ARG A 85 2.40 0.27 -10.78
N GLN A 86 3.73 0.16 -10.88
CA GLN A 86 4.37 -0.56 -11.99
C GLN A 86 4.12 -2.07 -11.87
N LEU A 87 4.16 -2.62 -10.65
CA LEU A 87 3.82 -4.02 -10.39
C LEU A 87 2.35 -4.32 -10.71
N ALA A 88 1.42 -3.43 -10.38
CA ALA A 88 0.01 -3.54 -10.76
C ALA A 88 -0.15 -3.64 -12.28
N LYS A 89 0.54 -2.78 -13.03
CA LYS A 89 0.50 -2.82 -14.49
C LYS A 89 1.11 -4.09 -15.07
N ALA A 90 2.18 -4.62 -14.45
CA ALA A 90 2.75 -5.92 -14.84
C ALA A 90 1.75 -7.07 -14.60
N ASN A 91 0.86 -6.93 -13.63
CA ASN A 91 -0.23 -7.86 -13.31
C ASN A 91 -1.54 -7.57 -14.06
N GLY A 92 -1.50 -6.79 -15.14
CA GLY A 92 -2.64 -6.58 -16.04
C GLY A 92 -3.52 -5.36 -15.74
N SER A 93 -3.19 -4.57 -14.72
CA SER A 93 -3.88 -3.29 -14.44
C SER A 93 -3.63 -2.26 -15.55
N ALA A 94 -4.65 -1.50 -15.95
CA ALA A 94 -4.52 -0.48 -16.98
C ALA A 94 -3.78 0.77 -16.46
N ILE A 95 -4.14 1.22 -15.26
CA ILE A 95 -3.67 2.47 -14.65
C ILE A 95 -3.13 2.31 -13.22
N GLY A 96 -3.26 1.14 -12.59
CA GLY A 96 -2.93 0.86 -11.19
C GLY A 96 -4.14 0.51 -10.32
N GLU A 97 -5.32 0.42 -10.92
CA GLU A 97 -6.55 -0.11 -10.33
C GLU A 97 -6.45 -1.62 -10.07
N VAL A 98 -7.17 -2.11 -9.07
CA VAL A 98 -7.20 -3.53 -8.70
C VAL A 98 -8.64 -4.01 -8.67
N TYR A 99 -8.94 -5.09 -9.38
CA TYR A 99 -10.31 -5.59 -9.60
C TYR A 99 -10.56 -6.95 -8.97
N SER A 100 -9.51 -7.74 -8.75
CA SER A 100 -9.61 -9.08 -8.18
C SER A 100 -8.63 -9.30 -7.03
N LEU A 101 -8.96 -10.28 -6.20
CA LEU A 101 -8.11 -10.71 -5.11
C LEU A 101 -6.76 -11.24 -5.65
N GLU A 102 -6.78 -12.01 -6.74
CA GLU A 102 -5.60 -12.60 -7.36
C GLU A 102 -4.63 -11.51 -7.82
N MET A 103 -5.14 -10.43 -8.44
CA MET A 103 -4.32 -9.29 -8.83
C MET A 103 -3.69 -8.62 -7.60
N LEU A 104 -4.47 -8.39 -6.53
CA LEU A 104 -3.96 -7.78 -5.29
C LEU A 104 -2.85 -8.63 -4.64
N LEU A 105 -3.08 -9.94 -4.53
CA LEU A 105 -2.12 -10.90 -3.96
C LEU A 105 -0.87 -11.06 -4.82
N ALA A 106 -1.02 -11.02 -6.16
CA ALA A 106 0.11 -11.06 -7.07
C ALA A 106 0.99 -9.81 -6.94
N ILE A 107 0.39 -8.61 -6.87
CA ILE A 107 1.12 -7.37 -6.59
C ILE A 107 1.85 -7.48 -5.25
N CYS A 108 1.20 -8.04 -4.23
CA CYS A 108 1.81 -8.25 -2.92
C CYS A 108 3.05 -9.16 -2.97
N ARG A 109 2.92 -10.30 -3.62
CA ARG A 109 4.02 -11.25 -3.80
C ARG A 109 5.17 -10.64 -4.59
N ASP A 110 4.88 -9.95 -5.69
CA ASP A 110 5.90 -9.34 -6.55
C ASP A 110 6.61 -8.17 -5.84
N ALA A 111 5.96 -7.54 -4.86
CA ALA A 111 6.56 -6.57 -3.95
C ALA A 111 7.44 -7.21 -2.86
N GLY A 112 7.49 -8.54 -2.78
CA GLY A 112 8.26 -9.29 -1.79
C GLY A 112 7.55 -9.48 -0.44
N PHE A 113 6.21 -9.44 -0.41
CA PHE A 113 5.41 -9.58 0.82
C PHE A 113 4.44 -10.77 0.77
N SER A 114 4.10 -11.30 1.93
CA SER A 114 3.06 -12.30 2.13
C SER A 114 1.76 -11.66 2.58
N ALA A 115 0.64 -12.22 2.13
CA ALA A 115 -0.69 -11.79 2.51
C ALA A 115 -1.55 -13.00 2.89
N THR A 116 -2.47 -12.77 3.83
CA THR A 116 -3.53 -13.71 4.18
C THR A 116 -4.88 -13.08 3.86
N THR A 117 -5.82 -13.88 3.37
CA THR A 117 -7.18 -13.44 3.08
C THR A 117 -8.17 -14.13 4.02
N TYR A 118 -9.15 -13.37 4.49
CA TYR A 118 -10.28 -13.86 5.27
C TYR A 118 -11.58 -13.56 4.52
N ALA A 119 -12.56 -14.44 4.70
CA ALA A 119 -13.90 -14.29 4.14
C ALA A 119 -14.93 -14.61 5.24
N PRO A 120 -15.20 -13.65 6.15
CA PRO A 120 -16.22 -13.80 7.20
C PRO A 120 -17.59 -14.12 6.61
N PHE A 121 -18.42 -14.88 7.33
CA PHE A 121 -19.73 -15.33 6.82
C PHE A 121 -20.84 -14.29 6.98
N ASN A 122 -20.72 -13.39 7.96
CA ASN A 122 -21.69 -12.36 8.29
C ASN A 122 -20.99 -11.10 8.85
N GLU A 123 -21.79 -10.08 9.15
CA GLU A 123 -21.34 -8.76 9.60
C GLU A 123 -20.64 -8.81 10.96
N ASP A 124 -21.18 -9.58 11.91
CA ASP A 124 -20.61 -9.72 13.25
C ASP A 124 -19.24 -10.39 13.19
N GLU A 125 -19.11 -11.47 12.42
CA GLU A 125 -17.83 -12.12 12.16
C GLU A 125 -16.87 -11.20 11.41
N TYR A 126 -17.36 -10.35 10.52
CA TYR A 126 -16.54 -9.39 9.79
C TYR A 126 -15.92 -8.36 10.74
N ILE A 127 -16.73 -7.78 11.63
CA ILE A 127 -16.28 -6.82 12.66
C ILE A 127 -15.31 -7.52 13.62
N LEU A 128 -15.65 -8.72 14.08
CA LEU A 128 -14.80 -9.51 14.99
C LEU A 128 -13.46 -9.83 14.34
N GLN A 129 -13.46 -10.26 13.07
CA GLN A 129 -12.25 -10.64 12.35
C GLN A 129 -11.31 -9.44 12.17
N ILE A 130 -11.83 -8.26 11.82
CA ILE A 130 -11.03 -7.03 11.73
C ILE A 130 -10.44 -6.68 13.10
N SER A 131 -11.27 -6.68 14.15
CA SER A 131 -10.83 -6.33 15.51
C SER A 131 -9.70 -7.25 15.97
N GLN A 132 -9.83 -8.56 15.78
CA GLN A 132 -8.79 -9.54 16.11
C GLN A 132 -7.50 -9.37 15.29
N LEU A 133 -7.59 -8.89 14.03
CA LEU A 133 -6.41 -8.61 13.22
C LEU A 133 -5.68 -7.36 13.74
N VAL A 134 -6.44 -6.33 14.12
CA VAL A 134 -5.90 -5.13 14.76
C VAL A 134 -5.25 -5.48 16.11
N ASP A 135 -5.87 -6.33 16.93
CA ASP A 135 -5.30 -6.84 18.20
C ASP A 135 -3.97 -7.57 18.01
N LYS A 136 -3.78 -8.23 16.85
CA LYS A 136 -2.53 -8.90 16.47
C LYS A 136 -1.47 -7.93 15.93
N ASN A 137 -1.70 -6.63 16.07
CA ASN A 137 -0.88 -5.55 15.53
C ASN A 137 -0.71 -5.68 14.00
N LEU A 138 -1.80 -5.98 13.28
CA LEU A 138 -1.85 -6.01 11.82
C LEU A 138 -2.81 -4.94 11.28
N ALA A 139 -2.56 -4.48 10.05
CA ALA A 139 -3.35 -3.44 9.39
C ALA A 139 -4.19 -4.05 8.25
N PRO A 140 -5.43 -4.52 8.49
CA PRO A 140 -6.22 -5.16 7.47
C PRO A 140 -6.71 -4.17 6.41
N VAL A 141 -6.67 -4.61 5.15
CA VAL A 141 -7.26 -3.96 3.98
C VAL A 141 -8.70 -4.45 3.84
N VAL A 142 -9.62 -3.50 3.74
CA VAL A 142 -11.06 -3.73 3.62
C VAL A 142 -11.59 -3.07 2.35
N PHE A 143 -12.68 -3.62 1.81
CA PHE A 143 -13.33 -3.13 0.60
C PHE A 143 -14.80 -2.84 0.89
N TYR A 144 -15.32 -1.73 0.36
CA TYR A 144 -16.69 -1.29 0.62
C TYR A 144 -17.21 -0.38 -0.50
N ASP A 145 -18.52 -0.18 -0.58
CA ASP A 145 -19.13 0.77 -1.52
C ASP A 145 -19.06 2.18 -0.93
N LEU A 146 -18.37 3.09 -1.63
CA LEU A 146 -18.07 4.43 -1.16
C LEU A 146 -19.17 5.41 -1.54
N ASP A 147 -19.59 6.23 -0.58
CA ASP A 147 -20.47 7.35 -0.87
C ASP A 147 -19.70 8.47 -1.61
N ARG A 148 -20.12 8.75 -2.86
CA ARG A 148 -19.58 9.84 -3.68
C ARG A 148 -20.45 11.10 -3.65
N THR A 149 -21.53 11.10 -2.87
CA THR A 149 -22.42 12.25 -2.74
C THR A 149 -21.65 13.41 -2.13
N PRO A 150 -21.60 14.60 -2.77
CA PRO A 150 -20.94 15.75 -2.18
C PRO A 150 -21.57 16.12 -0.84
N GLY A 151 -20.76 16.25 0.22
CA GLY A 151 -21.24 16.61 1.55
C GLY A 151 -20.53 15.84 2.65
N GLU A 152 -21.16 15.78 3.83
CA GLU A 152 -20.56 15.19 5.04
C GLU A 152 -20.25 13.70 4.92
N ARG A 153 -21.01 12.99 4.09
CA ARG A 153 -20.91 11.54 3.90
C ARG A 153 -19.92 11.14 2.82
N TYR A 154 -19.33 12.09 2.09
CA TYR A 154 -18.37 11.79 1.03
C TYR A 154 -17.20 10.95 1.58
N GLY A 155 -17.05 9.75 1.05
CA GLY A 155 -16.01 8.80 1.40
C GLY A 155 -16.39 7.73 2.43
N PHE A 156 -17.54 7.88 3.09
CA PHE A 156 -18.01 6.91 4.08
C PHE A 156 -18.55 5.65 3.39
N PRO A 157 -18.60 4.50 4.10
CA PRO A 157 -19.29 3.34 3.60
C PRO A 157 -20.77 3.65 3.42
N ARG A 158 -21.36 3.15 2.33
CA ARG A 158 -22.80 3.21 2.09
C ARG A 158 -23.34 1.84 1.78
N ILE A 159 -24.61 1.63 2.10
CA ILE A 159 -25.37 0.48 1.63
C ILE A 159 -25.96 0.86 0.26
N GLY A 160 -25.12 0.80 -0.77
CA GLY A 160 -25.46 1.23 -2.13
C GLY A 160 -25.57 0.09 -3.13
N ASP A 161 -25.35 0.42 -4.40
CA ASP A 161 -25.41 -0.49 -5.56
C ASP A 161 -24.05 -1.13 -5.91
N GLY A 162 -23.00 -0.83 -5.14
CA GLY A 162 -21.65 -1.39 -5.35
C GLY A 162 -20.87 -0.76 -6.49
N SER A 163 -21.39 0.31 -7.09
CA SER A 163 -20.76 0.98 -8.24
C SER A 163 -19.45 1.70 -7.88
N ASN A 164 -19.24 2.04 -6.61
CA ASN A 164 -18.10 2.83 -6.14
C ASN A 164 -17.21 2.03 -5.18
N GLU A 165 -16.85 0.80 -5.56
CA GLU A 165 -15.98 -0.05 -4.74
C GLU A 165 -14.64 0.64 -4.40
N HIS A 166 -14.41 0.87 -3.12
CA HIS A 166 -13.19 1.48 -2.59
C HIS A 166 -12.41 0.50 -1.72
N GLY A 167 -11.12 0.79 -1.53
CA GLY A 167 -10.25 0.04 -0.61
C GLY A 167 -9.62 0.98 0.40
N ALA A 168 -9.66 0.60 1.68
CA ALA A 168 -9.05 1.34 2.78
C ALA A 168 -8.32 0.38 3.73
N THR A 169 -7.47 0.93 4.60
CA THR A 169 -6.71 0.16 5.59
C THR A 169 -7.14 0.53 6.99
N VAL A 170 -7.57 -0.44 7.78
CA VAL A 170 -7.92 -0.26 9.19
C VAL A 170 -6.64 -0.23 10.03
N VAL A 171 -6.52 0.76 10.91
CA VAL A 171 -5.33 1.02 11.73
C VAL A 171 -5.62 1.12 13.23
N ALA A 172 -6.89 1.17 13.63
CA ALA A 172 -7.32 1.06 15.02
C ALA A 172 -8.81 0.72 15.08
N TYR A 173 -9.28 0.31 16.25
CA TYR A 173 -10.70 0.25 16.56
C TYR A 173 -10.98 0.64 18.02
N TYR A 174 -12.20 1.04 18.28
CA TYR A 174 -12.68 1.33 19.63
C TYR A 174 -14.16 1.01 19.78
N LYS A 175 -14.63 0.89 21.03
CA LYS A 175 -16.04 0.77 21.35
C LYS A 175 -16.61 2.08 21.89
N THR A 176 -17.82 2.43 21.46
CA THR A 176 -18.57 3.58 22.01
C THR A 176 -19.21 3.23 23.35
N GLU A 177 -19.78 4.23 24.04
CA GLU A 177 -20.59 3.99 25.25
C GLU A 177 -21.81 3.10 24.97
N SER A 178 -22.29 3.04 23.73
CA SER A 178 -23.40 2.17 23.29
C SER A 178 -22.95 0.76 22.90
N ASP A 179 -21.67 0.41 23.11
CA ASP A 179 -21.05 -0.86 22.69
C ASP A 179 -20.93 -1.04 21.16
N GLU A 180 -21.02 0.05 20.40
CA GLU A 180 -20.83 0.02 18.94
C GLU A 180 -19.34 0.00 18.62
N THR A 181 -18.94 -0.84 17.66
CA THR A 181 -17.55 -0.89 17.20
C THR A 181 -17.30 0.17 16.13
N ARG A 182 -16.23 0.94 16.32
CA ARG A 182 -15.78 2.00 15.42
C ARG A 182 -14.40 1.67 14.90
N PHE A 183 -14.18 1.84 13.60
CA PHE A 183 -12.89 1.58 12.95
C PHE A 183 -12.23 2.87 12.50
N ILE A 184 -10.96 3.05 12.87
CA ILE A 184 -10.14 4.10 12.27
C ILE A 184 -9.47 3.53 11.04
N VAL A 185 -9.77 4.15 9.90
CA VAL A 185 -9.23 3.74 8.61
C VAL A 185 -8.40 4.85 7.98
N THR A 186 -7.49 4.45 7.09
CA THR A 186 -6.74 5.39 6.26
C THR A 186 -7.17 5.29 4.82
N MET A 187 -7.48 6.44 4.22
CA MET A 187 -7.73 6.59 2.78
C MET A 187 -7.42 8.02 2.34
N TRP A 188 -7.08 8.22 1.07
CA TRP A 188 -6.75 9.54 0.50
C TRP A 188 -5.73 10.38 1.29
N GLY A 189 -4.80 9.74 1.98
CA GLY A 189 -3.82 10.43 2.84
C GLY A 189 -4.38 11.01 4.14
N ARG A 190 -5.56 10.56 4.59
CA ARG A 190 -6.24 11.01 5.82
C ARG A 190 -6.78 9.84 6.64
N TYR A 191 -7.24 10.16 7.84
CA TYR A 191 -7.87 9.24 8.79
C TYR A 191 -9.38 9.48 8.83
N TYR A 192 -10.14 8.39 8.92
CA TYR A 192 -11.59 8.41 8.99
C TYR A 192 -12.05 7.51 10.12
N ASP A 193 -13.13 7.89 10.78
CA ASP A 193 -13.79 7.11 11.81
C ASP A 193 -15.10 6.53 11.25
N PHE A 194 -15.09 5.22 11.02
CA PHE A 194 -16.19 4.48 10.41
C PHE A 194 -17.00 3.71 11.44
N ASP A 195 -18.31 3.68 11.22
CA ASP A 195 -19.17 2.74 11.90
C ASP A 195 -18.85 1.31 11.44
N GLY A 196 -18.60 0.41 12.39
CA GLY A 196 -18.21 -0.95 12.09
C GLY A 196 -19.31 -1.76 11.42
N MET A 197 -20.57 -1.56 11.83
CA MET A 197 -21.73 -2.24 11.24
C MET A 197 -22.02 -1.72 9.84
N GLU A 198 -21.96 -0.40 9.63
CA GLU A 198 -22.11 0.21 8.31
C GLU A 198 -21.04 -0.28 7.33
N LEU A 199 -19.78 -0.33 7.78
CA LEU A 199 -18.68 -0.87 6.98
C LEU A 199 -18.91 -2.35 6.64
N ALA A 200 -19.33 -3.16 7.61
CA ALA A 200 -19.57 -4.59 7.41
C ALA A 200 -20.71 -4.84 6.42
N LEU A 201 -21.84 -4.13 6.57
CA LEU A 201 -22.99 -4.21 5.66
C LEU A 201 -22.59 -3.81 4.23
N SER A 202 -21.85 -2.70 4.09
CA SER A 202 -21.36 -2.24 2.78
C SER A 202 -20.42 -3.26 2.13
N ALA A 203 -19.47 -3.80 2.89
CA ALA A 203 -18.48 -4.76 2.41
C ALA A 203 -19.10 -6.11 2.01
N CYS A 204 -20.06 -6.60 2.81
CA CYS A 204 -20.64 -7.94 2.64
C CYS A 204 -21.79 -7.96 1.64
N HIS A 205 -22.58 -6.88 1.52
CA HIS A 205 -23.84 -6.90 0.76
C HIS A 205 -23.90 -5.93 -0.40
N SER A 206 -23.32 -4.73 -0.29
CA SER A 206 -23.45 -3.71 -1.33
C SER A 206 -22.50 -3.89 -2.50
N LEU A 207 -21.31 -4.43 -2.25
CA LEU A 207 -20.36 -4.69 -3.33
C LEU A 207 -20.90 -5.73 -4.33
N VAL A 208 -20.53 -5.54 -5.59
CA VAL A 208 -20.88 -6.46 -6.68
C VAL A 208 -19.90 -7.64 -6.74
N GLU A 209 -20.37 -8.82 -7.14
CA GLU A 209 -19.54 -10.01 -7.33
C GLU A 209 -18.57 -9.88 -8.50
N ARG A 210 -18.86 -9.00 -9.46
CA ARG A 210 -18.01 -8.74 -10.62
C ARG A 210 -18.16 -7.29 -11.03
N ARG A 211 -17.05 -6.56 -11.04
CA ARG A 211 -17.05 -5.16 -11.48
C ARG A 211 -17.02 -5.07 -12.99
N THR A 212 -17.80 -4.12 -13.50
CA THR A 212 -17.74 -3.73 -14.90
C THR A 212 -16.41 -3.00 -15.16
N PRO A 213 -15.75 -3.27 -16.30
CA PRO A 213 -14.55 -2.56 -16.69
C PRO A 213 -14.77 -1.05 -16.79
N GLU A 214 -14.04 -0.29 -16.00
CA GLU A 214 -14.08 1.16 -16.06
C GLU A 214 -13.13 1.69 -17.12
N THR A 215 -13.47 2.86 -17.65
CA THR A 215 -12.60 3.61 -18.56
C THR A 215 -12.08 4.83 -17.87
N PHE A 216 -10.78 5.08 -18.00
CA PHE A 216 -10.05 6.14 -17.33
C PHE A 216 -9.47 7.11 -18.33
N VAL A 217 -9.31 8.35 -17.88
CA VAL A 217 -8.69 9.43 -18.62
C VAL A 217 -7.70 10.16 -17.72
N LYS A 218 -6.56 10.53 -18.30
CA LYS A 218 -5.51 11.24 -17.58
C LYS A 218 -5.81 12.73 -17.55
N ARG A 219 -6.02 13.32 -16.36
CA ARG A 219 -6.29 14.76 -16.18
C ARG A 219 -5.60 15.30 -14.93
N MET A 220 -5.53 16.62 -14.80
CA MET A 220 -5.01 17.27 -13.59
C MET A 220 -5.99 17.08 -12.44
N ASP A 221 -5.53 16.52 -11.33
CA ASP A 221 -6.20 16.58 -10.05
C ASP A 221 -5.83 17.89 -9.37
N THR A 222 -6.81 18.77 -9.21
CA THR A 222 -6.61 20.11 -8.64
C THR A 222 -6.36 20.08 -7.13
N LEU A 223 -6.82 19.03 -6.42
CA LEU A 223 -6.58 18.87 -4.99
C LEU A 223 -5.14 18.44 -4.71
N VAL A 224 -4.61 17.53 -5.54
CA VAL A 224 -3.25 17.00 -5.38
C VAL A 224 -2.22 17.77 -6.22
N GLY A 225 -2.66 18.66 -7.10
CA GLY A 225 -1.82 19.44 -8.00
C GLY A 225 -1.01 18.57 -8.98
N LYS A 226 -1.53 17.37 -9.31
CA LYS A 226 -0.81 16.37 -10.10
C LYS A 226 -1.71 15.73 -11.14
N THR A 227 -1.14 15.40 -12.30
CA THR A 227 -1.87 14.64 -13.30
C THR A 227 -2.02 13.17 -12.87
N CYS A 228 -3.26 12.70 -12.81
CA CYS A 228 -3.61 11.33 -12.42
C CYS A 228 -4.63 10.74 -13.41
N TRP A 229 -4.90 9.43 -13.27
CA TRP A 229 -5.94 8.75 -14.04
C TRP A 229 -7.24 8.77 -13.24
N MET A 230 -8.29 9.37 -13.79
CA MET A 230 -9.60 9.49 -13.16
C MET A 230 -10.64 8.74 -13.99
N LEU A 231 -11.76 8.35 -13.39
CA LEU A 231 -12.91 7.80 -14.12
C LEU A 231 -13.33 8.74 -15.25
N ASN A 232 -13.56 8.17 -16.43
CA ASN A 232 -14.00 8.93 -17.58
C ASN A 232 -15.52 9.14 -17.56
N GLU A 233 -15.94 10.34 -17.14
CA GLU A 233 -17.34 10.77 -17.14
C GLU A 233 -17.71 11.59 -18.40
N GLY A 234 -16.80 11.69 -19.39
CA GLY A 234 -16.97 12.58 -20.55
C GLY A 234 -16.63 11.95 -21.90
N LYS A 235 -16.75 12.77 -22.95
CA LYS A 235 -16.36 12.40 -24.32
C LYS A 235 -14.91 12.80 -24.57
N PHE A 236 -14.02 11.82 -24.62
CA PHE A 236 -12.61 11.98 -24.97
C PHE A 236 -12.28 11.14 -26.18
N SER A 237 -11.29 11.58 -26.96
CA SER A 237 -10.76 10.75 -28.04
C SER A 237 -10.17 9.44 -27.48
N PRO A 238 -10.43 8.28 -28.11
CA PRO A 238 -9.97 6.97 -27.62
C PRO A 238 -8.46 6.88 -27.32
N ALA A 239 -7.63 7.68 -28.01
CA ALA A 239 -6.18 7.69 -27.78
C ALA A 239 -5.78 8.08 -26.34
N TYR A 240 -6.61 8.87 -25.66
CA TYR A 240 -6.39 9.34 -24.30
C TYR A 240 -7.02 8.45 -23.23
N LEU A 241 -7.76 7.43 -23.64
CA LEU A 241 -8.49 6.54 -22.76
C LEU A 241 -7.67 5.28 -22.44
N ARG A 242 -7.89 4.74 -21.25
CA ARG A 242 -7.42 3.42 -20.84
C ARG A 242 -8.59 2.71 -20.17
N THR A 243 -8.96 1.55 -20.68
CA THR A 243 -10.05 0.74 -20.13
C THR A 243 -9.44 -0.43 -19.37
N ALA A 244 -9.94 -0.69 -18.16
CA ALA A 244 -9.58 -1.88 -17.41
C ALA A 244 -9.92 -3.14 -18.23
N PRO A 245 -9.18 -4.23 -18.10
CA PRO A 245 -9.63 -5.51 -18.62
C PRO A 245 -10.84 -6.02 -17.83
N GLU A 246 -11.64 -6.88 -18.45
CA GLU A 246 -12.66 -7.64 -17.75
C GLU A 246 -12.02 -8.58 -16.71
N MET A 247 -12.63 -8.66 -15.53
CA MET A 247 -12.21 -9.60 -14.50
C MET A 247 -12.42 -11.02 -15.01
N LYS A 248 -11.37 -11.86 -14.93
CA LYS A 248 -11.43 -13.24 -15.44
C LYS A 248 -12.54 -14.03 -14.73
N PRO A 249 -13.19 -15.00 -15.39
CA PRO A 249 -14.16 -15.88 -14.75
C PRO A 249 -13.62 -16.62 -13.54
N SER A 250 -12.33 -16.96 -13.53
CA SER A 250 -11.65 -17.65 -12.43
C SER A 250 -11.28 -16.76 -11.25
N ASP A 251 -11.29 -15.44 -11.43
CA ASP A 251 -10.81 -14.49 -10.42
C ASP A 251 -11.88 -14.26 -9.35
N THR A 252 -11.43 -14.10 -8.11
CA THR A 252 -12.25 -13.90 -6.92
C THR A 252 -12.53 -12.41 -6.70
N PRO A 253 -13.79 -12.01 -6.46
CA PRO A 253 -14.11 -10.63 -6.11
C PRO A 253 -13.61 -10.23 -4.73
N LEU A 254 -13.50 -8.92 -4.53
CA LEU A 254 -13.07 -8.31 -3.28
C LEU A 254 -14.20 -8.20 -2.24
N LYS A 255 -15.46 -8.38 -2.67
CA LYS A 255 -16.64 -8.37 -1.81
C LYS A 255 -16.50 -9.31 -0.62
N GLY A 256 -16.78 -8.79 0.57
CA GLY A 256 -16.72 -9.52 1.84
C GLY A 256 -15.33 -10.07 2.18
N LYS A 257 -14.26 -9.66 1.47
CA LYS A 257 -12.90 -10.11 1.74
C LYS A 257 -12.18 -9.11 2.62
N ILE A 258 -11.38 -9.64 3.53
CA ILE A 258 -10.39 -8.89 4.30
C ILE A 258 -9.02 -9.40 3.88
N VAL A 259 -8.11 -8.52 3.52
CA VAL A 259 -6.73 -8.89 3.16
C VAL A 259 -5.78 -8.29 4.16
N VAL A 260 -4.84 -9.07 4.68
CA VAL A 260 -3.84 -8.57 5.62
C VAL A 260 -2.44 -8.94 5.15
N ILE A 261 -1.53 -7.97 5.16
CA ILE A 261 -0.13 -8.21 4.85
C ILE A 261 0.58 -8.67 6.13
N THR A 262 1.12 -9.88 6.10
CA THR A 262 1.66 -10.54 7.30
C THR A 262 3.15 -10.27 7.51
N GLY A 263 3.86 -9.85 6.47
CA GLY A 263 5.30 -9.60 6.53
C GLY A 263 6.00 -9.71 5.17
N PRO A 264 7.28 -9.36 5.10
CA PRO A 264 8.11 -9.71 3.94
C PRO A 264 8.15 -11.23 3.76
N GLN A 265 8.24 -11.68 2.51
CA GLN A 265 8.48 -13.09 2.24
C GLN A 265 9.87 -13.44 2.75
N ALA A 266 9.98 -14.56 3.47
CA ALA A 266 11.28 -15.18 3.67
C ALA A 266 11.81 -15.52 2.28
N MET A 267 12.75 -14.72 1.77
CA MET A 267 13.39 -15.04 0.52
C MET A 267 14.00 -16.43 0.67
N LEU A 268 13.57 -17.38 -0.15
CA LEU A 268 14.54 -18.32 -0.71
C LEU A 268 15.56 -17.42 -1.40
N ALA A 269 16.71 -17.24 -0.76
CA ALA A 269 17.82 -16.43 -1.24
C ALA A 269 18.45 -17.09 -2.47
N ALA A 270 17.72 -17.20 -3.59
CA ALA A 270 18.20 -17.79 -4.84
C ALA A 270 17.18 -17.61 -6.00
N SER A 271 16.95 -16.40 -6.53
CA SER A 271 16.44 -16.28 -7.93
C SER A 271 16.40 -14.88 -8.55
N HIS A 272 16.92 -13.81 -7.93
CA HIS A 272 16.97 -12.49 -8.58
C HIS A 272 18.21 -12.27 -9.48
N SER A 273 18.86 -13.34 -9.97
CA SER A 273 19.97 -13.25 -10.93
C SER A 273 19.56 -13.41 -12.41
N ARG A 274 18.26 -13.56 -12.75
CA ARG A 274 17.86 -13.86 -14.14
C ARG A 274 17.41 -12.67 -15.00
N PHE A 275 17.45 -11.43 -14.52
CA PHE A 275 16.95 -10.28 -15.31
C PHE A 275 17.91 -9.10 -15.49
N PHE A 276 19.17 -9.21 -15.10
CA PHE A 276 20.15 -8.17 -15.40
C PHE A 276 21.49 -8.77 -15.84
N PRO A 277 22.04 -8.39 -17.01
CA PRO A 277 23.44 -8.68 -17.30
C PRO A 277 24.29 -7.84 -16.34
N VAL A 278 25.10 -8.51 -15.54
CA VAL A 278 26.20 -7.87 -14.81
C VAL A 278 27.17 -7.36 -15.87
N MET A 279 27.15 -6.05 -16.12
CA MET A 279 28.17 -5.39 -16.91
C MET A 279 29.45 -5.33 -16.07
N GLY A 280 30.40 -6.21 -16.42
CA GLY A 280 31.83 -5.95 -16.36
C GLY A 280 32.52 -6.03 -15.00
N GLU A 281 32.84 -7.25 -14.56
CA GLU A 281 34.15 -7.46 -13.93
C GLU A 281 35.09 -7.99 -15.01
N THR A 282 36.06 -7.16 -15.38
CA THR A 282 37.17 -7.53 -16.25
C THR A 282 38.03 -8.54 -15.48
N THR A 283 37.95 -9.78 -15.91
CA THR A 283 38.84 -10.87 -15.53
C THR A 283 40.28 -10.52 -15.91
N GLN A 284 41.14 -10.32 -14.92
CA GLN A 284 42.58 -10.53 -15.10
C GLN A 284 42.87 -12.02 -14.88
N PRO A 285 43.50 -12.73 -15.83
CA PRO A 285 43.91 -14.10 -15.60
C PRO A 285 45.19 -14.13 -14.75
N ALA A 286 45.17 -14.98 -13.73
CA ALA A 286 46.34 -15.37 -12.96
C ALA A 286 47.08 -16.51 -13.67
N ALA A 287 48.39 -16.32 -13.86
CA ALA A 287 49.43 -17.32 -14.12
C ALA A 287 50.77 -16.54 -14.04
N ASP A 288 51.88 -16.97 -13.45
CA ASP A 288 52.29 -18.26 -12.89
C ASP A 288 53.39 -18.00 -11.86
N THR A 289 53.56 -18.96 -10.94
CA THR A 289 54.67 -19.01 -9.98
C THR A 289 55.89 -19.67 -10.62
N SER A 290 57.09 -19.05 -10.58
CA SER A 290 58.34 -19.83 -10.60
C SER A 290 59.59 -19.00 -10.20
N ILE A 291 60.23 -19.49 -9.13
CA ILE A 291 61.69 -19.61 -8.89
C ILE A 291 62.52 -18.37 -8.47
N LEU A 292 63.05 -18.47 -7.25
CA LEU A 292 64.16 -17.72 -6.64
C LEU A 292 65.53 -18.09 -7.27
N LYS A 293 66.42 -17.10 -7.49
CA LYS A 293 67.76 -16.97 -6.86
C LYS A 293 68.58 -15.75 -7.38
N PRO A 294 69.66 -15.33 -6.69
CA PRO A 294 70.10 -13.93 -6.56
C PRO A 294 71.41 -13.58 -7.29
N GLY A 295 71.68 -12.28 -7.42
CA GLY A 295 73.05 -11.73 -7.49
C GLY A 295 73.42 -10.94 -8.75
N GLU A 296 74.18 -9.86 -8.51
CA GLU A 296 74.87 -8.96 -9.46
C GLU A 296 73.96 -7.92 -10.14
N GLY A 297 74.20 -6.60 -10.14
CA GLY A 297 75.32 -5.76 -9.79
C GLY A 297 75.26 -4.50 -10.70
N ARG A 298 75.65 -3.32 -10.17
CA ARG A 298 76.01 -2.06 -10.88
C ARG A 298 74.92 -0.99 -11.18
N THR A 299 74.82 -0.05 -10.23
CA THR A 299 75.19 1.39 -10.30
C THR A 299 74.73 2.36 -11.42
N PHE A 300 74.39 3.58 -10.94
CA PHE A 300 74.32 4.93 -11.56
C PHE A 300 73.09 5.21 -12.46
N SER A 301 72.41 6.37 -12.44
CA SER A 301 72.67 7.71 -11.87
C SER A 301 71.38 8.54 -11.79
N SER A 302 71.35 9.45 -10.81
CA SER A 302 70.64 10.75 -10.69
C SER A 302 69.78 11.29 -11.86
N PHE A 303 68.67 11.96 -11.57
CA PHE A 303 68.53 13.43 -11.66
C PHE A 303 67.16 13.93 -11.10
N THR A 304 67.26 14.66 -9.97
CA THR A 304 66.55 15.90 -9.58
C THR A 304 65.03 16.10 -9.81
N SER A 305 64.29 16.24 -8.71
CA SER A 305 63.26 17.28 -8.52
C SER A 305 63.93 18.67 -8.37
N PRO A 306 63.25 19.81 -8.63
CA PRO A 306 62.27 20.42 -7.70
C PRO A 306 61.02 20.94 -8.47
N GLY A 307 59.84 21.22 -7.91
CA GLY A 307 59.51 21.83 -6.62
C GLY A 307 59.05 23.29 -6.84
N VAL A 308 57.82 23.61 -6.38
CA VAL A 308 57.29 24.95 -6.00
C VAL A 308 56.97 25.88 -7.21
N VAL A 309 55.76 26.44 -7.38
CA VAL A 309 54.87 27.23 -6.50
C VAL A 309 53.41 26.81 -6.68
#